data_AF-A0A962UVG3-F1
#
_entry.id   AF-A0A962UVG3-F1
#
_cell.length_a   1.000
_cell.length_b   1.000
_cell.length_c   1.000
_cell.angle_alpha   90.00
_cell.angle_beta   90.00
_cell.angle_gamma   90.00
#
_symmetry.space_group_name_H-M   'P 1'
#
loop_
_entity.id
_entity.type
_entity.pdbx_description
1 polymer ?
#
loop_
_entity_poly.entity_id
_entity_poly.type
_entity_poly.pdbx_seq_one_letter_code
_entity_poly.pdbx_strand_id
1 'polypeptide(L)'
;CLEIGGRLAADGSVIEAIDVAELARLVETIGTLEPQAVAISLLFSFLDDRFERQVAAALPGTLFVTRSSEVLPEQREYERGIATWLNATTGPVMRRYLERLAAELAPAPLGVMQSSGVTAEPDYAARRAVNLLLSGPAGGLIGARHVATAAGHPRILTFDMGGTSTDVALI
;
A
#
# COMPACT_ATOMS: atom_id res chain seq x y z
N CYS A 1 -18.70 1.25 3.44
CA CYS A 1 -18.25 0.07 2.69
C CYS A 1 -19.35 -0.30 1.71
N LEU A 2 -18.98 -0.71 0.51
CA LEU A 2 -19.91 -1.19 -0.52
C LEU A 2 -19.51 -2.62 -0.87
N GLU A 3 -20.48 -3.42 -1.28
CA GLU A 3 -20.29 -4.82 -1.63
C GLU A 3 -20.62 -5.02 -3.11
N ILE A 4 -20.11 -6.10 -3.69
CA ILE A 4 -20.43 -6.55 -5.03
C ILE A 4 -20.47 -8.08 -5.04
N GLY A 5 -21.34 -8.65 -5.86
CA GLY A 5 -21.32 -10.06 -6.19
C GLY A 5 -20.02 -10.50 -6.87
N GLY A 6 -19.96 -11.76 -7.26
CA GLY A 6 -18.76 -12.39 -7.79
C GLY A 6 -17.96 -13.07 -6.69
N ARG A 7 -17.72 -14.37 -6.88
CA ARG A 7 -17.14 -15.23 -5.86
C ARG A 7 -16.19 -16.24 -6.47
N LEU A 8 -15.01 -16.32 -5.89
CA LEU A 8 -14.06 -17.40 -6.11
C LEU A 8 -14.14 -18.43 -4.97
N ALA A 9 -13.91 -19.68 -5.32
CA ALA A 9 -13.68 -20.77 -4.39
C ALA A 9 -12.24 -20.77 -3.86
N ALA A 10 -11.98 -21.58 -2.85
CA ALA A 10 -10.64 -21.71 -2.26
C ALA A 10 -9.60 -22.35 -3.19
N ASP A 11 -10.04 -23.00 -4.27
CA ASP A 11 -9.18 -23.55 -5.33
C ASP A 11 -9.01 -22.59 -6.52
N GLY A 12 -9.58 -21.38 -6.44
CA GLY A 12 -9.55 -20.37 -7.50
C GLY A 12 -10.63 -20.56 -8.58
N SER A 13 -11.46 -21.60 -8.50
CA SER A 13 -12.59 -21.76 -9.43
C SER A 13 -13.66 -20.69 -9.20
N VAL A 14 -14.37 -20.30 -10.27
CA VAL A 14 -15.43 -19.30 -10.19
C VAL A 14 -16.71 -19.97 -9.69
N ILE A 15 -17.19 -19.52 -8.53
CA ILE A 15 -18.51 -19.89 -8.00
C ILE A 15 -19.59 -18.99 -8.61
N GLU A 16 -19.30 -17.69 -8.70
CA GLU A 16 -20.20 -16.68 -9.21
C GLU A 16 -19.39 -15.62 -9.97
N ALA A 17 -19.86 -15.20 -11.15
CA ALA A 17 -19.24 -14.12 -11.90
C ALA A 17 -19.81 -12.76 -11.47
N ILE A 18 -19.02 -11.68 -11.63
CA ILE A 18 -19.52 -10.31 -11.44
C ILE A 18 -20.59 -10.03 -12.51
N ASP A 19 -21.80 -9.64 -12.07
CA ASP A 19 -22.83 -9.10 -12.95
C ASP A 19 -22.43 -7.70 -13.45
N VAL A 20 -22.50 -7.50 -14.77
CA VAL A 20 -22.19 -6.23 -15.43
C VAL A 20 -23.14 -5.11 -14.98
N ALA A 21 -24.42 -5.42 -14.78
CA ALA A 21 -25.39 -4.42 -14.33
C ALA A 21 -25.17 -4.02 -12.88
N GLU A 22 -24.78 -4.97 -12.02
CA GLU A 22 -24.38 -4.70 -10.64
C GLU A 22 -23.11 -3.86 -10.57
N LEU A 23 -22.09 -4.19 -11.36
CA LEU A 23 -20.86 -3.42 -11.44
C LEU A 23 -21.13 -1.97 -11.86
N ALA A 24 -22.02 -1.76 -12.84
CA ALA A 24 -22.41 -0.41 -13.26
C ALA A 24 -23.07 0.38 -12.12
N ARG A 25 -23.99 -0.24 -11.36
CA ARG A 25 -24.62 0.38 -10.17
C ARG A 25 -23.61 0.68 -9.07
N LEU A 26 -22.63 -0.20 -8.85
CA LEU A 26 -21.56 0.04 -7.88
C LEU A 26 -20.74 1.27 -8.27
N VAL A 27 -20.34 1.38 -9.55
CA VAL A 27 -19.56 2.52 -10.04
C VAL A 27 -20.34 3.83 -9.90
N GLU A 28 -21.63 3.83 -10.23
CA GLU A 28 -22.51 4.98 -10.01
C GLU A 28 -22.58 5.37 -8.53
N THR A 29 -22.79 4.40 -7.64
CA THR A 29 -22.82 4.62 -6.20
C THR A 29 -21.51 5.21 -5.69
N ILE A 30 -20.37 4.68 -6.12
CA ILE A 30 -19.04 5.23 -5.79
C ILE A 30 -18.91 6.67 -6.30
N GLY A 31 -19.40 6.96 -7.51
CA GLY A 31 -19.44 8.31 -8.07
C GLY A 31 -20.21 9.29 -7.18
N THR A 32 -21.38 8.89 -6.66
CA THR A 32 -22.18 9.75 -5.77
C THR A 32 -21.54 10.02 -4.40
N LEU A 33 -20.66 9.13 -3.94
CA LEU A 33 -19.95 9.29 -2.66
C LEU A 33 -18.69 10.16 -2.79
N GLU A 34 -18.25 10.43 -4.02
CA GLU A 34 -17.08 11.27 -4.35
C GLU A 34 -15.82 10.95 -3.50
N PRO A 35 -15.40 9.68 -3.37
CA PRO A 35 -14.24 9.36 -2.55
C PRO A 35 -12.94 9.85 -3.20
N GLN A 36 -11.94 10.16 -2.38
CA GLN A 36 -10.59 10.46 -2.88
C GLN A 36 -9.82 9.21 -3.32
N ALA A 37 -10.18 8.04 -2.77
CA ALA A 37 -9.54 6.75 -3.04
C ALA A 37 -10.51 5.59 -2.81
N VAL A 38 -10.25 4.46 -3.47
CA VAL A 38 -11.02 3.21 -3.35
C VAL A 38 -10.10 2.04 -3.04
N ALA A 39 -10.39 1.34 -1.94
CA ALA A 39 -9.78 0.06 -1.59
C ALA A 39 -10.67 -1.09 -2.07
N ILE A 40 -10.12 -1.98 -2.88
CA ILE A 40 -10.80 -3.19 -3.38
C ILE A 40 -10.19 -4.40 -2.68
N SER A 41 -11.02 -5.17 -1.97
CA SER A 41 -10.58 -6.39 -1.27
C SER A 41 -11.63 -7.48 -1.45
N LEU A 42 -11.38 -8.39 -2.40
CA LEU A 42 -12.24 -9.54 -2.65
C LEU A 42 -11.65 -10.82 -2.04
N LEU A 43 -12.52 -11.78 -1.74
CA LEU A 43 -12.09 -13.07 -1.21
C LEU A 43 -11.34 -13.87 -2.29
N PHE A 44 -10.25 -14.53 -1.88
CA PHE A 44 -9.35 -15.27 -2.75
C PHE A 44 -8.68 -14.47 -3.88
N SER A 45 -8.70 -13.13 -3.82
CA SER A 45 -8.01 -12.29 -4.82
C SER A 45 -6.49 -12.44 -4.82
N PHE A 46 -5.91 -12.97 -3.74
CA PHE A 46 -4.50 -13.36 -3.67
C PHE A 46 -4.18 -14.59 -4.54
N LEU A 47 -5.16 -15.45 -4.83
CA LEU A 47 -5.02 -16.57 -5.76
C LEU A 47 -5.30 -16.12 -7.20
N ASP A 48 -6.35 -15.32 -7.39
CA ASP A 48 -6.79 -14.86 -8.70
C ASP A 48 -7.44 -13.47 -8.58
N ASP A 49 -6.75 -12.47 -9.14
CA ASP A 49 -7.13 -11.06 -9.00
C ASP A 49 -8.05 -10.55 -10.12
N ARG A 50 -8.58 -11.42 -10.98
CA ARG A 50 -9.38 -11.02 -12.16
C ARG A 50 -10.55 -10.11 -11.80
N PHE A 51 -11.25 -10.40 -10.71
CA PHE A 51 -12.41 -9.63 -10.27
C PHE A 51 -11.98 -8.29 -9.66
N GLU A 52 -10.86 -8.22 -8.94
CA GLU A 52 -10.34 -6.93 -8.47
C GLU A 52 -9.88 -6.05 -9.64
N ARG A 53 -9.24 -6.64 -10.66
CA ARG A 53 -8.89 -5.92 -11.90
C ARG A 53 -10.12 -5.44 -12.65
N GLN A 54 -11.15 -6.27 -12.75
CA GLN A 54 -12.41 -5.92 -13.42
C GLN A 54 -13.09 -4.73 -12.73
N VAL A 55 -13.19 -4.76 -11.39
CA VAL A 55 -13.74 -3.63 -10.63
C VAL A 55 -12.88 -2.38 -10.79
N ALA A 56 -11.54 -2.51 -10.67
CA ALA A 56 -10.63 -1.39 -10.82
C ALA A 56 -10.71 -0.72 -12.21
N ALA A 57 -10.83 -1.53 -13.27
CA ALA A 57 -10.92 -1.04 -14.65
C ALA A 57 -12.24 -0.31 -14.94
N ALA A 58 -13.30 -0.57 -14.17
CA ALA A 58 -14.58 0.11 -14.30
C ALA A 58 -14.62 1.47 -13.58
N LEU A 59 -13.65 1.76 -12.71
CA LEU A 59 -13.56 3.02 -11.97
C LEU A 59 -12.87 4.12 -12.80
N PRO A 60 -13.23 5.40 -12.60
CA PRO A 60 -12.55 6.52 -13.24
C PRO A 60 -11.04 6.53 -12.92
N GLY A 61 -10.20 6.75 -13.93
CA GLY A 61 -8.74 6.80 -13.77
C GLY A 61 -8.22 7.95 -12.90
N THR A 62 -9.09 8.90 -12.54
CA THR A 62 -8.79 10.00 -11.60
C THR A 62 -8.82 9.54 -10.14
N LEU A 63 -9.49 8.43 -9.83
CA LEU A 63 -9.53 7.88 -8.47
C LEU A 63 -8.23 7.15 -8.14
N PHE A 64 -7.74 7.32 -6.92
CA PHE A 64 -6.68 6.47 -6.40
C PHE A 64 -7.28 5.10 -6.07
N VAL A 65 -7.11 4.10 -6.94
CA VAL A 65 -7.60 2.75 -6.73
C VAL A 65 -6.46 1.86 -6.25
N THR A 66 -6.72 1.10 -5.19
CA THR A 66 -5.79 0.10 -4.67
C THR A 66 -6.48 -1.25 -4.56
N ARG A 67 -5.79 -2.29 -5.01
CA ARG A 67 -6.28 -3.67 -5.02
C ARG A 67 -5.55 -4.48 -3.97
N SER A 68 -6.27 -5.30 -3.23
CA SER A 68 -5.67 -6.07 -2.14
C SER A 68 -4.68 -7.12 -2.63
N SER A 69 -4.93 -7.69 -3.81
CA SER A 69 -4.02 -8.55 -4.57
C SER A 69 -2.71 -7.88 -4.99
N GLU A 70 -2.66 -6.55 -5.05
CA GLU A 70 -1.44 -5.81 -5.42
C GLU A 70 -0.65 -5.33 -4.20
N VAL A 71 -1.36 -5.03 -3.10
CA VAL A 71 -0.79 -4.50 -1.86
C VAL A 71 -0.21 -5.61 -0.99
N LEU A 72 -1.01 -6.63 -0.69
CA LEU A 72 -0.63 -7.74 0.19
C LEU A 72 -1.36 -9.02 -0.25
N PRO A 73 -0.87 -9.73 -1.30
CA PRO A 73 -1.50 -10.94 -1.83
C PRO A 73 -1.32 -12.16 -0.91
N GLU A 74 -1.88 -12.08 0.30
CA GLU A 74 -1.81 -13.13 1.32
C GLU A 74 -3.22 -13.64 1.66
N GLN A 75 -3.33 -14.88 2.16
CA GLN A 75 -4.61 -15.59 2.29
C GLN A 75 -5.63 -14.89 3.21
N ARG A 76 -5.17 -14.18 4.25
CA ARG A 76 -6.03 -13.63 5.31
C ARG A 76 -6.66 -12.29 4.91
N GLU A 77 -7.99 -12.25 4.87
CA GLU A 77 -8.75 -11.10 4.38
C GLU A 77 -8.69 -9.89 5.31
N TYR A 78 -8.61 -10.09 6.63
CA TYR A 78 -8.56 -8.99 7.58
C TYR A 78 -7.26 -8.19 7.45
N GLU A 79 -6.11 -8.86 7.60
CA GLU A 79 -4.79 -8.21 7.49
C GLU A 79 -4.58 -7.61 6.09
N ARG A 80 -4.95 -8.35 5.05
CA ARG A 80 -4.92 -7.88 3.66
C ARG A 80 -5.81 -6.67 3.44
N GLY A 81 -7.05 -6.71 3.96
CA GLY A 81 -8.00 -5.61 3.86
C GLY A 81 -7.52 -4.35 4.58
N ILE A 82 -6.98 -4.48 5.79
CA ILE A 82 -6.43 -3.34 6.55
C ILE A 82 -5.24 -2.72 5.83
N ALA A 83 -4.29 -3.53 5.32
CA ALA A 83 -3.16 -3.01 4.56
C ALA A 83 -3.62 -2.25 3.30
N THR A 84 -4.63 -2.79 2.60
CA THR A 84 -5.22 -2.18 1.41
C THR A 84 -5.92 -0.87 1.74
N TRP A 85 -6.69 -0.82 2.83
CA TRP A 85 -7.36 0.38 3.31
C TRP A 85 -6.37 1.47 3.74
N LEU A 86 -5.31 1.10 4.48
CA LEU A 86 -4.23 2.03 4.85
C LEU A 86 -3.55 2.61 3.61
N ASN A 87 -3.28 1.78 2.60
CA ASN A 87 -2.71 2.23 1.33
C ASN A 87 -3.63 3.21 0.60
N ALA A 88 -4.93 2.93 0.53
CA ALA A 88 -5.92 3.83 -0.08
C ALA A 88 -5.98 5.19 0.64
N THR A 89 -5.96 5.15 1.97
CA THR A 89 -6.11 6.34 2.82
C THR A 89 -4.91 7.26 2.71
N THR A 90 -3.69 6.70 2.66
CA THR A 90 -2.43 7.47 2.65
C THR A 90 -1.93 7.77 1.24
N GLY A 91 -2.29 6.94 0.26
CA GLY A 91 -1.81 6.99 -1.13
C GLY A 91 -1.95 8.35 -1.81
N PRO A 92 -3.14 9.01 -1.81
CA PRO A 92 -3.33 10.30 -2.46
C PRO A 92 -2.41 11.40 -1.90
N VAL A 93 -2.24 11.42 -0.57
CA VAL A 93 -1.39 12.42 0.10
C VAL A 93 0.07 12.17 -0.25
N MET A 94 0.52 10.92 -0.18
CA MET A 94 1.89 10.54 -0.51
C MET A 94 2.23 10.78 -1.97
N ARG A 95 1.32 10.44 -2.90
CA ARG A 95 1.49 10.71 -4.33
C ARG A 95 1.77 12.18 -4.59
N ARG A 96 0.89 13.07 -4.13
CA ARG A 96 1.03 14.53 -4.31
C ARG A 96 2.34 15.05 -3.70
N TYR A 97 2.72 14.55 -2.52
CA TYR A 97 3.96 14.96 -1.86
C TYR A 97 5.19 14.55 -2.67
N LEU A 98 5.27 13.28 -3.08
CA LEU A 98 6.40 12.73 -3.81
C LEU A 98 6.52 13.32 -5.22
N GLU A 99 5.41 13.56 -5.91
CA GLU A 99 5.39 14.24 -7.22
C GLU A 99 5.97 15.65 -7.12
N ARG A 100 5.53 16.45 -6.13
CA ARG A 100 6.07 17.80 -5.90
C ARG A 100 7.55 17.76 -5.56
N LEU A 101 7.95 16.86 -4.65
CA LEU A 101 9.34 16.73 -4.24
C LEU A 101 10.25 16.33 -5.41
N ALA A 102 9.82 15.37 -6.23
CA ALA A 102 10.56 14.95 -7.41
C ALA A 102 10.73 16.10 -8.43
N ALA A 103 9.68 16.91 -8.63
CA ALA A 103 9.74 18.07 -9.52
C ALA A 103 10.71 19.15 -9.00
N GLU A 104 10.73 19.42 -7.70
CA GLU A 104 11.62 20.42 -7.08
C GLU A 104 13.09 19.98 -7.04
N LEU A 105 13.36 18.67 -6.99
CA LEU A 105 14.71 18.12 -6.97
C LEU A 105 15.31 17.91 -8.36
N ALA A 106 14.52 17.96 -9.43
CA ALA A 106 14.99 17.67 -10.78
C ALA A 106 16.20 18.54 -11.19
N PRO A 107 17.24 17.96 -11.81
CA PRO A 107 17.36 16.59 -12.31
C PRO A 107 17.97 15.59 -11.29
N ALA A 108 18.11 15.94 -10.02
CA ALA A 108 18.68 15.04 -9.03
C ALA A 108 17.77 13.82 -8.79
N PRO A 109 18.34 12.61 -8.65
CA PRO A 109 17.55 11.41 -8.37
C PRO A 109 16.96 11.47 -6.94
N LEU A 110 15.75 10.94 -6.79
CA LEU A 110 15.04 10.85 -5.51
C LEU A 110 14.81 9.39 -5.13
N GLY A 111 15.44 8.93 -4.05
CA GLY A 111 15.16 7.63 -3.44
C GLY A 111 14.31 7.78 -2.18
N VAL A 112 13.25 6.99 -2.06
CA VAL A 112 12.32 7.01 -0.92
C VAL A 112 12.57 5.77 -0.04
N MET A 113 12.90 5.98 1.23
CA MET A 113 13.09 4.88 2.19
C MET A 113 11.76 4.14 2.44
N GLN A 114 11.80 2.81 2.47
CA GLN A 114 10.69 1.94 2.86
C GLN A 114 10.90 1.36 4.26
N SER A 115 9.83 0.86 4.87
CA SER A 115 9.85 0.16 6.15
C SER A 115 10.71 -1.12 6.14
N SER A 116 10.97 -1.69 4.96
CA SER A 116 11.90 -2.81 4.75
C SER A 116 13.38 -2.42 4.82
N GLY A 117 13.70 -1.14 4.96
CA GLY A 117 15.09 -0.64 5.02
C GLY A 117 15.78 -0.49 3.68
N VAL A 118 15.05 -0.63 2.56
CA VAL A 118 15.55 -0.34 1.20
C VAL A 118 14.85 0.89 0.62
N THR A 119 15.48 1.52 -0.38
CA THR A 119 14.89 2.65 -1.09
C THR A 119 14.08 2.20 -2.31
N ALA A 120 13.09 2.99 -2.71
CA ALA A 120 12.34 2.85 -3.95
C ALA A 120 12.26 4.17 -4.72
N GLU A 121 11.97 4.04 -6.02
CA GLU A 121 11.58 5.15 -6.86
C GLU A 121 10.28 5.81 -6.36
N PRO A 122 10.10 7.13 -6.53
CA PRO A 122 8.96 7.88 -6.00
C PRO A 122 7.60 7.34 -6.47
N ASP A 123 7.49 6.98 -7.75
CA ASP A 123 6.26 6.43 -8.33
C ASP A 123 5.86 5.08 -7.72
N TYR A 124 6.86 4.24 -7.42
CA TYR A 124 6.62 2.96 -6.76
C TYR A 124 6.16 3.18 -5.32
N ALA A 125 6.85 4.07 -4.59
CA ALA A 125 6.52 4.45 -3.23
C ALA A 125 5.12 5.06 -3.12
N ALA A 126 4.73 5.92 -4.06
CA ALA A 126 3.41 6.55 -4.11
C ALA A 126 2.26 5.55 -4.31
N ARG A 127 2.48 4.48 -5.08
CA ARG A 127 1.49 3.40 -5.28
C ARG A 127 1.38 2.46 -4.07
N ARG A 128 2.45 2.32 -3.29
CA ARG A 128 2.56 1.45 -2.10
C ARG A 128 2.87 2.27 -0.85
N ALA A 129 2.09 3.32 -0.61
CA ALA A 129 2.25 4.22 0.53
C ALA A 129 2.25 3.49 1.89
N VAL A 130 1.54 2.37 2.00
CA VAL A 130 1.56 1.52 3.20
C VAL A 130 2.97 1.03 3.57
N ASN A 131 3.87 0.83 2.59
CA ASN A 131 5.26 0.42 2.83
C ASN A 131 6.15 1.57 3.34
N LEU A 132 5.63 2.79 3.39
CA LEU A 132 6.35 3.97 3.88
C LEU A 132 6.09 4.23 5.36
N LEU A 133 5.09 3.55 5.94
CA LEU A 133 4.84 3.60 7.37
C LEU A 133 6.09 3.11 8.13
N LEU A 134 6.58 3.91 9.08
CA LEU A 134 7.82 3.63 9.83
C LEU A 134 9.11 3.57 8.99
N SER A 135 9.13 4.19 7.81
CA SER A 135 10.33 4.31 6.96
C SER A 135 11.48 5.10 7.63
N GLY A 136 11.16 6.13 8.42
CA GLY A 136 12.16 6.91 9.18
C GLY A 136 12.96 6.04 10.16
N PRO A 137 12.29 5.36 11.12
CA PRO A 137 12.94 4.40 12.01
C PRO A 137 13.72 3.32 11.26
N ALA A 138 13.18 2.76 10.17
CA ALA A 138 13.88 1.77 9.35
C ALA A 138 15.23 2.30 8.82
N GLY A 139 15.25 3.54 8.31
CA GLY A 139 16.50 4.20 7.89
C GLY A 139 17.49 4.39 9.06
N GLY A 140 16.99 4.77 10.24
CA GLY A 140 17.79 4.85 11.45
C GLY A 140 18.42 3.53 11.85
N LEU A 141 17.68 2.42 11.75
CA LEU A 141 18.18 1.07 12.04
C LEU A 141 19.27 0.62 11.06
N ILE A 142 19.12 0.93 9.76
CA ILE A 142 20.14 0.65 8.76
C ILE A 142 21.43 1.41 9.08
N GLY A 143 21.32 2.70 9.42
CA GLY A 143 22.46 3.51 9.84
C GLY A 143 23.13 2.99 11.12
N ALA A 144 22.33 2.66 12.14
CA ALA A 144 22.82 2.12 13.41
C ALA A 144 23.56 0.79 13.20
N ARG A 145 23.01 -0.13 12.40
CA ARG A 145 23.67 -1.39 12.05
C ARG A 145 25.01 -1.16 11.35
N HIS A 146 25.06 -0.21 10.41
CA HIS A 146 26.28 0.11 9.68
C HIS A 146 27.39 0.60 10.64
N VAL A 147 27.08 1.59 11.48
CA VAL A 147 28.03 2.14 12.46
C VAL A 147 28.48 1.10 13.48
N ALA A 148 27.54 0.32 14.03
CA ALA A 148 27.85 -0.67 15.05
C ALA A 148 28.69 -1.83 14.50
N THR A 149 28.42 -2.28 13.27
CA THR A 149 29.25 -3.29 12.59
C THR A 149 30.68 -2.77 12.39
N ALA A 150 30.84 -1.53 11.94
CA ALA A 150 32.16 -0.89 11.79
C ALA A 150 32.91 -0.75 13.13
N ALA A 151 32.18 -0.58 14.23
CA ALA A 151 32.72 -0.53 15.59
C ALA A 151 32.96 -1.92 16.23
N GLY A 152 32.67 -3.03 15.54
CA GLY A 152 32.84 -4.38 16.08
C GLY A 152 31.73 -4.82 17.05
N HIS A 153 30.58 -4.16 17.04
CA HIS A 153 29.42 -4.44 17.88
C HIS A 153 28.23 -4.93 17.03
N PRO A 154 28.16 -6.20 16.64
CA PRO A 154 27.12 -6.71 15.75
C PRO A 154 25.76 -6.92 16.44
N ARG A 155 25.68 -6.76 17.77
CA ARG A 155 24.45 -6.90 18.56
C ARG A 155 24.18 -5.62 19.33
N ILE A 156 23.10 -4.92 18.99
CA ILE A 156 22.76 -3.62 19.57
C ILE A 156 21.26 -3.51 19.87
N LEU A 157 20.93 -2.69 20.86
CA LEU A 157 19.58 -2.20 21.10
C LEU A 157 19.58 -0.71 20.74
N THR A 158 18.80 -0.32 19.74
CA THR A 158 18.65 1.08 19.35
C THR A 158 17.62 1.77 20.23
N PHE A 159 17.82 3.06 20.47
CA PHE A 159 16.89 3.92 21.18
C PHE A 159 16.86 5.28 20.48
N ASP A 160 15.78 5.54 19.74
CA ASP A 160 15.54 6.81 19.06
C ASP A 160 14.34 7.50 19.72
N MET A 161 14.58 8.64 20.37
CA MET A 161 13.56 9.39 21.09
C MET A 161 13.41 10.76 20.45
N GLY A 162 12.23 11.01 19.89
CA GLY A 162 11.81 12.33 19.43
C GLY A 162 10.89 13.04 20.42
N GLY A 163 10.34 14.18 20.01
CA GLY A 163 9.35 14.92 20.82
C GLY A 163 7.94 14.30 20.83
N THR A 164 7.69 13.25 20.05
CA THR A 164 6.37 12.63 19.87
C THR A 164 6.39 11.12 20.03
N SER A 165 7.44 10.45 19.54
CA SER A 165 7.57 8.99 19.57
C SER A 165 8.92 8.57 20.19
N THR A 166 8.98 7.29 20.56
CA THR A 166 10.23 6.61 20.90
C THR A 166 10.24 5.26 20.21
N ASP A 167 11.26 5.00 19.41
CA ASP A 167 11.44 3.80 18.60
C ASP A 167 12.61 2.98 19.15
N VAL A 168 12.35 1.72 19.48
CA VAL A 168 13.33 0.79 20.08
C VAL A 168 13.36 -0.49 19.24
N ALA A 169 14.56 -0.93 18.84
CA ALA A 169 14.72 -2.16 18.07
C ALA A 169 15.98 -2.92 18.49
N LEU A 170 15.92 -4.25 18.36
CA LEU A 170 17.05 -5.15 18.57
C LEU A 170 17.63 -5.55 17.21
N ILE A 171 18.94 -5.44 17.06
CA ILE A 171 19.71 -5.84 15.86
C ILE A 171 20.79 -6.84 16.30
#